data_AF-A0A1A9I3U4-F1
#
_entry.id   AF-A0A1A9I3U4-F1
#
_cell.length_a   1.000
_cell.length_b   1.000
_cell.length_c   1.000
_cell.angle_alpha   90.00
_cell.angle_beta   90.00
_cell.angle_gamma   90.00
#
_symmetry.space_group_name_H-M   'P 1'
#
loop_
_entity.id
_entity.type
_entity.pdbx_description
1 polymer ?
#
loop_
_entity_poly.entity_id
_entity_poly.type
_entity_poly.pdbx_seq_one_letter_code
_entity_poly.pdbx_strand_id
1 'polypeptide(L)'
;MKRILTFSLLAVLATVIFASCSKHDHWDDDDPGNEYAYVDGFYDGYPFCIVQYGIDNTYGIVESKYMEDPLADHDELYGNFSEDIGFHYIKNITQNFRTQMKVRENGIYNSVDANAALNDYCDEYDAAMGYSKKANRILIKNQKNIMRSANTTNTIK
;
A
#
# COMPACT_ATOMS: atom_id res chain seq x y z
N MET A 1 -28.16 -51.62 18.44
CA MET A 1 -26.81 -51.44 17.84
C MET A 1 -26.76 -50.43 16.68
N LYS A 2 -27.82 -50.23 15.88
CA LYS A 2 -27.80 -49.30 14.71
C LYS A 2 -27.72 -47.79 15.05
N ARG A 3 -28.14 -47.38 16.26
CA ARG A 3 -28.19 -45.96 16.66
C ARG A 3 -26.83 -45.38 17.05
N ILE A 4 -25.91 -46.19 17.56
CA ILE A 4 -24.59 -45.71 18.01
C ILE A 4 -23.71 -45.29 16.82
N LEU A 5 -23.78 -46.05 15.72
CA LEU A 5 -23.07 -45.74 14.47
C LEU A 5 -23.48 -44.40 13.85
N THR A 6 -24.73 -43.99 14.03
CA THR A 6 -25.26 -42.74 13.47
C THR A 6 -24.74 -41.51 14.23
N PHE A 7 -24.58 -41.61 15.55
CA PHE A 7 -24.03 -40.53 16.37
C PHE A 7 -22.54 -40.31 16.12
N SER A 8 -21.76 -41.38 15.93
CA SER A 8 -20.33 -41.27 15.61
C SER A 8 -20.09 -40.65 14.23
N LEU A 9 -20.94 -40.93 13.25
CA LEU A 9 -20.82 -40.35 11.90
C LEU A 9 -21.13 -38.84 11.91
N LEU A 10 -22.13 -38.42 12.67
CA LEU A 10 -22.49 -37.01 12.84
C LEU A 10 -21.39 -36.21 13.56
N ALA A 11 -20.73 -36.80 14.56
CA ALA A 11 -19.66 -36.15 15.30
C ALA A 11 -18.40 -35.92 14.43
N VAL A 12 -18.06 -36.87 13.55
CA VAL A 12 -16.96 -36.72 12.59
C VAL A 12 -17.29 -35.67 11.52
N LEU A 13 -18.53 -35.63 11.04
CA LEU A 13 -18.95 -34.62 10.06
C LEU A 13 -18.88 -33.20 10.64
N ALA A 14 -19.33 -33.01 11.90
CA ALA A 14 -19.26 -31.73 12.58
C ALA A 14 -17.81 -31.26 12.80
N THR A 15 -16.90 -32.16 13.19
CA THR A 15 -15.49 -31.82 13.41
C THR A 15 -14.76 -31.44 12.12
N VAL A 16 -15.08 -32.07 10.98
CA VAL A 16 -14.51 -31.68 9.67
C VAL A 16 -15.00 -30.30 9.23
N ILE A 17 -16.27 -29.96 9.50
CA ILE A 17 -16.82 -28.63 9.17
C ILE A 17 -16.17 -27.53 10.04
N PHE A 18 -15.96 -27.79 11.34
CA PHE A 18 -15.28 -26.83 12.22
C PHE A 18 -13.78 -26.71 11.91
N ALA A 19 -13.10 -27.80 11.54
CA ALA A 19 -11.71 -27.76 11.10
C ALA A 19 -11.53 -27.05 9.74
N SER A 20 -12.52 -27.11 8.84
CA SER A 20 -12.46 -26.44 7.53
C SER A 20 -12.62 -24.92 7.59
N CYS A 21 -13.02 -24.35 8.73
CA CYS A 21 -13.04 -22.90 8.96
C CYS A 21 -11.77 -22.37 9.64
N SER A 22 -10.81 -23.23 10.02
CA SER A 22 -9.55 -22.78 10.62
C SER A 22 -8.47 -22.47 9.57
N LYS A 23 -8.85 -21.94 8.40
CA LYS A 23 -7.90 -21.26 7.52
C LYS A 23 -7.76 -19.82 8.02
N HIS A 24 -7.17 -19.70 9.21
CA HIS A 24 -6.55 -18.46 9.62
C HIS A 24 -5.36 -18.31 8.68
N ASP A 25 -5.43 -17.36 7.75
CA ASP A 25 -4.25 -16.91 7.03
C ASP A 25 -3.30 -16.39 8.11
N HIS A 26 -2.36 -17.26 8.53
CA HIS A 26 -1.16 -16.86 9.24
C HIS A 26 -0.44 -15.87 8.32
N TRP A 27 -0.81 -14.60 8.41
CA TRP A 27 0.19 -13.58 8.24
C TRP A 27 1.04 -13.67 9.49
N ASP A 28 2.27 -14.06 9.28
CA ASP A 28 3.32 -14.08 10.29
C ASP A 28 3.43 -12.66 10.88
N ASP A 29 2.69 -12.42 11.96
CA ASP A 29 2.92 -11.29 12.88
C ASP A 29 4.29 -11.43 13.57
N ASP A 30 4.98 -12.56 13.37
CA ASP A 30 6.30 -12.88 13.93
C ASP A 30 7.45 -12.88 12.90
N ASP A 31 7.25 -12.46 11.63
CA ASP A 31 8.38 -12.29 10.70
C ASP A 31 9.14 -11.00 11.06
N PRO A 32 10.39 -11.09 11.57
CA PRO A 32 11.16 -9.91 11.97
C PRO A 32 11.50 -8.98 10.78
N GLY A 33 11.28 -9.41 9.54
CA GLY A 33 11.43 -8.58 8.35
C GLY A 33 10.21 -7.75 7.98
N ASN A 34 9.08 -7.90 8.68
CA ASN A 34 7.90 -7.08 8.46
C ASN A 34 7.98 -5.78 9.25
N GLU A 35 7.57 -4.69 8.61
CA GLU A 35 7.50 -3.39 9.24
C GLU A 35 6.21 -2.65 8.84
N TYR A 36 5.91 -1.60 9.59
CA TYR A 36 4.81 -0.71 9.31
C TYR A 36 5.29 0.46 8.45
N ALA A 37 4.49 0.83 7.46
CA ALA A 37 4.69 2.04 6.69
C ALA A 37 3.35 2.75 6.43
N TYR A 38 3.40 4.05 6.16
CA TYR A 38 2.22 4.86 5.88
C TYR A 38 2.33 5.47 4.50
N VAL A 39 1.27 5.46 3.71
CA VAL A 39 1.25 6.21 2.45
C VAL A 39 1.25 7.71 2.76
N ASP A 40 2.25 8.44 2.26
CA ASP A 40 2.41 9.90 2.47
C ASP A 40 2.09 10.70 1.19
N GLY A 41 2.00 10.03 0.04
CA GLY A 41 1.58 10.67 -1.20
C GLY A 41 1.72 9.77 -2.42
N PHE A 42 0.92 10.05 -3.45
CA PHE A 42 0.95 9.30 -4.71
C PHE A 42 0.40 10.18 -5.84
N TYR A 43 0.56 9.71 -7.08
CA TYR A 43 -0.07 10.33 -8.25
C TYR A 43 -1.02 9.36 -8.92
N ASP A 44 -2.29 9.77 -9.05
CA ASP A 44 -3.30 9.03 -9.80
C ASP A 44 -2.79 8.70 -11.20
N GLY A 45 -2.89 7.42 -11.59
CA GLY A 45 -2.43 6.94 -12.88
C GLY A 45 -0.95 6.64 -12.97
N TYR A 46 -0.23 6.58 -11.85
CA TYR A 46 1.13 6.06 -11.76
C TYR A 46 1.20 4.88 -10.78
N PRO A 47 2.06 3.88 -11.03
CA PRO A 47 2.24 2.75 -10.10
C PRO A 47 3.08 3.12 -8.87
N PHE A 48 3.45 4.38 -8.66
CA PHE A 48 4.38 4.78 -7.61
C PHE A 48 3.68 5.53 -6.49
N CYS A 49 4.09 5.27 -5.26
CA CYS A 49 3.74 6.07 -4.10
C CYS A 49 4.93 6.28 -3.17
N ILE A 50 4.82 7.33 -2.36
CA ILE A 50 5.69 7.61 -1.24
C ILE A 50 5.14 6.88 -0.03
N VAL A 51 6.00 6.14 0.65
CA VAL A 51 5.72 5.57 1.96
C VAL A 51 6.65 6.18 2.99
N GLN A 52 6.15 6.36 4.21
CA GLN A 52 6.94 6.70 5.37
C GLN A 52 7.06 5.48 6.28
N TYR A 53 8.29 5.05 6.56
CA TYR A 53 8.57 3.91 7.42
C TYR A 53 8.34 4.25 8.89
N GLY A 54 7.57 3.42 9.60
CA GLY A 54 7.23 3.65 11.00
C GLY A 54 8.41 3.48 11.96
N ILE A 55 9.47 2.76 11.55
CA ILE A 55 10.62 2.46 12.41
C ILE A 55 11.54 3.67 12.61
N ASP A 56 11.81 4.43 11.55
CA ASP A 56 12.79 5.53 11.55
C ASP A 56 12.26 6.85 10.97
N ASN A 57 10.98 6.88 10.54
CA ASN A 57 10.32 8.01 9.89
C ASN A 57 10.98 8.45 8.58
N THR A 58 11.85 7.64 7.99
CA THR A 58 12.37 7.89 6.65
C THR A 58 11.30 7.60 5.61
N TYR A 59 11.50 8.15 4.42
CA TYR A 59 10.62 8.00 3.29
C TYR A 59 11.25 7.04 2.27
N GLY A 60 10.40 6.33 1.54
CA GLY A 60 10.77 5.51 0.40
C GLY A 60 9.80 5.70 -0.76
N ILE A 61 10.28 5.39 -1.96
CA ILE A 61 9.45 5.26 -3.15
C ILE A 61 9.20 3.78 -3.37
N VAL A 62 7.93 3.42 -3.39
CA VAL A 62 7.50 2.05 -3.72
C VAL A 62 6.73 2.04 -5.03
N GLU A 63 6.93 0.99 -5.80
CA GLU A 63 6.21 0.68 -7.02
C GLU A 63 5.21 -0.44 -6.71
N SER A 64 3.92 -0.17 -6.91
CA SER A 64 2.88 -1.21 -6.95
C SER A 64 2.95 -1.96 -8.27
N LYS A 65 2.78 -3.28 -8.20
CA LYS A 65 2.65 -4.12 -9.39
C LYS A 65 1.37 -3.84 -10.16
N TYR A 66 0.31 -3.44 -9.45
CA TYR A 66 -1.01 -3.21 -10.02
C TYR A 66 -1.37 -1.73 -9.87
N MET A 67 -1.51 -1.04 -11.01
CA MET A 67 -1.87 0.38 -11.04
C MET A 67 -3.25 0.69 -10.47
N GLU A 68 -4.14 -0.30 -10.45
CA GLU A 68 -5.54 -0.15 -10.00
C GLU A 68 -5.70 -0.41 -8.51
N ASP A 69 -4.61 -0.68 -7.78
CA ASP A 69 -4.69 -0.89 -6.34
C ASP A 69 -5.17 0.40 -5.67
N PRO A 70 -6.27 0.37 -4.90
CA PRO A 70 -6.95 1.56 -4.41
C PRO A 70 -6.22 2.17 -3.21
N LEU A 71 -4.94 2.49 -3.33
CA LEU A 71 -4.19 3.16 -2.26
C LEU A 71 -4.75 4.57 -2.03
N ALA A 72 -4.91 4.91 -0.75
CA ALA A 72 -5.32 6.23 -0.31
C ALA A 72 -4.23 6.89 0.52
N ASP A 73 -4.31 8.22 0.61
CA ASP A 73 -3.44 9.01 1.47
C ASP A 73 -3.62 8.57 2.93
N HIS A 74 -2.51 8.38 3.64
CA HIS A 74 -2.45 7.84 5.00
C HIS A 74 -2.92 6.40 5.19
N ASP A 75 -2.95 5.58 4.13
CA ASP A 75 -3.13 4.13 4.29
C ASP A 75 -1.97 3.53 5.09
N GLU A 76 -2.32 2.69 6.08
CA GLU A 76 -1.37 1.93 6.86
C GLU A 76 -1.05 0.62 6.15
N LEU A 77 0.23 0.38 5.94
CA LEU A 77 0.77 -0.77 5.23
C LEU A 77 1.60 -1.61 6.21
N TYR A 78 1.52 -2.93 6.07
CA TYR A 78 2.31 -3.87 6.83
C TYR A 78 2.86 -4.96 5.92
N GLY A 79 4.16 -5.22 6.04
CA GLY A 79 4.83 -6.28 5.29
C GLY A 79 6.32 -6.01 5.16
N ASN A 80 6.96 -6.78 4.29
CA ASN A 80 8.39 -6.70 4.07
C ASN A 80 8.69 -5.74 2.91
N PHE A 81 9.32 -4.61 3.23
CA PHE A 81 9.79 -3.60 2.27
C PHE A 81 11.29 -3.77 1.97
N SER A 82 11.73 -4.99 1.70
CA SER A 82 13.11 -5.25 1.28
C SER A 82 13.41 -4.60 -0.08
N GLU A 83 14.65 -4.12 -0.24
CA GLU A 83 15.22 -3.68 -1.52
C GLU A 83 15.56 -4.84 -2.47
N ASP A 84 15.30 -6.08 -2.06
CA ASP A 84 15.57 -7.26 -2.86
C ASP A 84 14.88 -7.21 -4.24
N ILE A 85 15.40 -8.02 -5.16
CA ILE A 85 14.94 -8.05 -6.55
C ILE A 85 13.55 -8.70 -6.61
N GLY A 86 12.48 -7.92 -6.45
CA GLY A 86 11.12 -8.43 -6.64
C GLY A 86 10.00 -7.55 -6.11
N PHE A 87 8.78 -8.03 -6.32
CA PHE A 87 7.59 -7.50 -5.65
C PHE A 87 7.26 -8.40 -4.46
N HIS A 88 7.02 -7.78 -3.31
CA HIS A 88 6.66 -8.42 -2.05
C HIS A 88 5.19 -8.16 -1.74
N TYR A 89 4.55 -9.11 -1.05
CA TYR A 89 3.16 -8.93 -0.63
C TYR A 89 3.10 -7.98 0.56
N ILE A 90 2.36 -6.89 0.41
CA ILE A 90 2.11 -5.90 1.44
C ILE A 90 0.60 -5.91 1.74
N LYS A 91 0.26 -5.91 3.02
CA LYS A 91 -1.12 -5.78 3.49
C LYS A 91 -1.41 -4.31 3.72
N ASN A 92 -2.42 -3.80 3.03
CA ASN A 92 -3.04 -2.54 3.39
C ASN A 92 -4.00 -2.81 4.55
N ILE A 93 -3.62 -2.36 5.75
CA ILE A 93 -4.39 -2.54 6.97
C ILE A 93 -5.65 -1.68 6.94
N THR A 94 -5.54 -0.42 6.52
CA THR A 94 -6.64 0.54 6.49
C THR A 94 -7.82 0.03 5.66
N GLN A 95 -7.54 -0.51 4.48
CA GLN A 95 -8.54 -0.93 3.52
C GLN A 95 -8.74 -2.45 3.46
N ASN A 96 -7.98 -3.20 4.27
CA ASN A 96 -8.08 -4.66 4.41
C ASN A 96 -7.96 -5.43 3.08
N PHE A 97 -6.96 -5.09 2.27
CA PHE A 97 -6.60 -5.83 1.06
C PHE A 97 -5.09 -6.10 0.97
N ARG A 98 -4.69 -6.92 0.00
CA ARG A 98 -3.28 -7.25 -0.26
C ARG A 98 -2.87 -6.70 -1.62
N THR A 99 -1.70 -6.09 -1.65
CA THR A 99 -1.05 -5.58 -2.86
C THR A 99 0.35 -6.18 -2.97
N GLN A 100 0.96 -6.05 -4.14
CA GLN A 100 2.35 -6.42 -4.37
C GLN A 100 3.16 -5.16 -4.66
N MET A 101 4.16 -4.87 -3.83
CA MET A 101 4.96 -3.65 -3.94
C MET A 101 6.45 -3.97 -4.00
N LYS A 102 7.22 -3.10 -4.64
CA LYS A 102 8.67 -3.17 -4.74
C LYS A 102 9.27 -1.84 -4.29
N VAL A 103 10.29 -1.88 -3.46
CA VAL A 103 11.06 -0.67 -3.12
C VAL A 103 11.92 -0.25 -4.31
N ARG A 104 11.81 1.02 -4.70
CA ARG A 104 12.62 1.65 -5.75
C ARG A 104 13.74 2.48 -5.14
N GLU A 105 13.43 3.15 -4.04
CA GLU A 105 14.34 4.00 -3.27
C GLU A 105 13.88 4.04 -1.81
N ASN A 106 14.80 4.11 -0.86
CA ASN A 106 14.52 4.23 0.57
C ASN A 106 15.48 5.22 1.25
N GLY A 107 15.35 5.40 2.56
CA GLY A 107 16.30 6.19 3.35
C GLY A 107 16.25 7.69 3.05
N ILE A 108 15.15 8.18 2.46
CA ILE A 108 14.98 9.60 2.17
C ILE A 108 14.56 10.31 3.47
N TYR A 109 15.35 11.28 3.93
CA TYR A 109 15.15 11.87 5.27
C TYR A 109 14.11 13.00 5.34
N ASN A 110 13.56 13.44 4.20
CA ASN A 110 12.55 14.50 4.19
C ASN A 110 11.54 14.32 3.05
N SER A 111 10.32 14.82 3.28
CA SER A 111 9.22 14.70 2.32
C SER A 111 9.42 15.51 1.04
N VAL A 112 10.24 16.57 1.05
CA VAL A 112 10.51 17.39 -0.15
C VAL A 112 11.31 16.59 -1.16
N ASP A 113 12.36 15.90 -0.70
CA ASP A 113 13.20 15.04 -1.52
C ASP A 113 12.42 13.80 -1.97
N ALA A 114 11.56 13.23 -1.11
CA ALA A 114 10.68 12.12 -1.49
C ALA A 114 9.71 12.53 -2.61
N ASN A 115 9.14 13.73 -2.54
CA ASN A 115 8.32 14.28 -3.62
C ASN A 115 9.13 14.50 -4.91
N ALA A 116 10.39 14.95 -4.82
CA ALA A 116 11.26 15.11 -5.97
C ALA A 116 11.55 13.75 -6.63
N ALA A 117 11.93 12.74 -5.84
CA ALA A 117 12.15 11.37 -6.30
C ALA A 117 10.90 10.78 -6.97
N LEU A 118 9.72 10.92 -6.36
CA LEU A 118 8.46 10.47 -6.97
C LEU A 118 8.24 11.11 -8.35
N ASN A 119 8.49 12.41 -8.49
CA ASN A 119 8.37 13.09 -9.78
C ASN A 119 9.34 12.53 -10.84
N ASP A 120 10.57 12.22 -10.44
CA ASP A 120 11.57 11.67 -11.35
C ASP A 120 11.18 10.26 -11.84
N TYR A 121 10.65 9.40 -10.97
CA TYR A 121 10.13 8.09 -11.36
C TYR A 121 8.89 8.17 -12.26
N CYS A 122 7.98 9.12 -12.00
CA CYS A 122 6.84 9.37 -12.88
C CYS A 122 7.26 9.90 -14.25
N ASP A 123 8.25 10.79 -14.31
CA ASP A 123 8.82 11.30 -15.55
C ASP A 123 9.54 10.19 -16.34
N GLU A 124 10.24 9.27 -15.67
CA GLU A 124 10.85 8.08 -16.27
C GLU A 124 9.78 7.14 -16.87
N TYR A 125 8.71 6.90 -16.12
CA TYR A 125 7.60 6.06 -16.57
C TYR A 125 6.87 6.65 -17.77
N ASP A 126 6.58 7.94 -17.77
CA ASP A 126 6.01 8.64 -18.93
C ASP A 126 6.91 8.48 -20.17
N ALA A 127 8.22 8.65 -19.99
CA ALA A 127 9.19 8.49 -21.08
C ALA A 127 9.22 7.05 -21.62
N ALA A 128 9.17 6.05 -20.73
CA ALA A 128 9.15 4.63 -21.09
C ALA A 128 7.85 4.22 -21.82
N MET A 129 6.72 4.79 -21.41
CA MET A 129 5.40 4.54 -22.00
C MET A 129 5.15 5.35 -23.28
N GLY A 130 6.08 6.23 -23.66
CA GLY A 130 5.93 7.10 -24.83
C GLY A 130 4.92 8.24 -24.62
N TYR A 131 4.53 8.53 -23.37
CA TYR A 131 3.71 9.68 -23.04
C TYR A 131 4.58 10.94 -23.01
N SER A 132 4.27 11.92 -23.85
CA SER A 132 4.95 13.22 -23.83
C SER A 132 4.54 14.01 -22.57
N LYS A 133 5.52 14.56 -21.84
CA LYS A 133 5.54 15.36 -20.58
C LYS A 133 4.41 16.39 -20.28
N LYS A 134 3.37 16.53 -21.09
CA LYS A 134 2.46 17.69 -21.13
C LYS A 134 1.03 17.45 -20.63
N ALA A 135 0.56 16.21 -20.41
CA ALA A 135 -0.86 15.98 -20.12
C ALA A 135 -1.20 15.96 -18.61
N ASN A 136 -0.40 15.32 -17.75
CA ASN A 136 -0.81 15.07 -16.35
C ASN A 136 -0.40 16.13 -15.31
N ARG A 137 0.52 17.05 -15.61
CA ARG A 137 0.95 18.09 -14.65
C ARG A 137 -0.12 19.17 -14.34
N ILE A 138 -1.27 19.14 -15.02
CA ILE A 138 -2.34 20.14 -14.86
C ILE A 138 -3.20 19.89 -13.61
N LEU A 139 -3.27 18.66 -13.09
CA LEU A 139 -4.14 18.33 -11.95
C LEU A 139 -3.58 18.81 -10.59
N ILE A 140 -2.26 18.73 -10.36
CA ILE A 140 -1.66 19.05 -9.06
C ILE A 140 -1.46 20.56 -8.85
N LYS A 141 -1.23 21.34 -9.93
CA LYS A 141 -1.17 22.81 -9.83
C LYS A 141 -2.50 23.41 -9.40
N ASN A 142 -3.62 22.78 -9.78
CA ASN A 142 -4.93 23.22 -9.37
C ASN A 142 -5.28 22.79 -7.94
N GLN A 143 -4.95 21.58 -7.50
CA GLN A 143 -5.23 21.13 -6.12
C GLN A 143 -4.45 21.91 -5.05
N LYS A 144 -3.14 22.17 -5.24
CA LYS A 144 -2.35 22.99 -4.30
C LYS A 144 -2.82 24.46 -4.24
N ASN A 145 -3.32 25.02 -5.34
CA ASN A 145 -3.87 26.37 -5.36
C ASN A 145 -5.27 26.44 -4.71
N ILE A 146 -6.11 25.42 -4.90
CA ILE A 146 -7.42 25.32 -4.24
C ILE A 146 -7.25 25.22 -2.72
N MET A 147 -6.30 24.40 -2.23
CA MET A 147 -6.05 24.26 -0.79
C MET A 147 -5.44 25.53 -0.15
N ARG A 148 -4.57 26.26 -0.86
CA ARG A 148 -4.06 27.55 -0.38
C ARG A 148 -5.15 28.64 -0.35
N SER A 149 -6.05 28.67 -1.33
CA SER A 149 -7.18 29.62 -1.35
C SER A 149 -8.18 29.33 -0.22
N ALA A 150 -8.43 28.07 0.10
CA ALA A 150 -9.34 27.67 1.19
C ALA A 150 -8.84 28.12 2.57
N ASN A 151 -7.53 28.00 2.84
CA ASN A 151 -6.94 28.44 4.12
C ASN A 151 -6.82 29.97 4.25
N THR A 152 -6.74 30.70 3.14
CA THR A 152 -6.65 32.18 3.19
C THR A 152 -8.02 32.83 3.45
N THR A 153 -9.12 32.16 3.09
CA THR A 153 -10.48 32.71 3.21
C THR A 153 -11.03 32.61 4.65
N ASN A 154 -10.52 31.69 5.47
CA ASN A 154 -10.93 31.53 6.88
C ASN A 154 -10.17 32.44 7.87
N THR A 155 -9.28 33.32 7.38
CA THR A 155 -8.45 34.20 8.22
C THR A 155 -8.76 35.68 8.02
N ILE A 156 -9.98 36.03 7.60
CA ILE A 156 -10.46 37.41 7.55
C ILE A 156 -11.68 37.50 8.48
N LYS A 157 -11.41 37.95 9.72
CA LYS A 157 -12.42 38.49 10.64
C LYS A 157 -12.76 39.92 10.28
#